data_AF-G5K3E4-F1
#
_entry.id   AF-G5K3E4-F1
#
_cell.length_a   1.000
_cell.length_b   1.000
_cell.length_c   1.000
_cell.angle_alpha   90.00
_cell.angle_beta   90.00
_cell.angle_gamma   90.00
#
_symmetry.space_group_name_H-M   'P 1'
#
loop_
_entity.id
_entity.type
_entity.pdbx_description
1 polymer ?
#
loop_
_entity_poly.entity_id
_entity_poly.type
_entity_poly.pdbx_seq_one_letter_code
_entity_poly.pdbx_strand_id
1 'polypeptide(L)'
;MPSLVVTFQERFGDWTKALGEHLQISLLSLMIALLIGIPLAALLSQSKRWSDVMLQITGVFQTIPSLALLGLFIPLMGIGTLPAMTALVIYAIFPILQNTITGLNGIDPSLVEAGTAFGMTKWERLKTFEIPIAMPVIMSGVRTSAVMIIGTVP
;
A
#
# COMPACT_ATOMS: atom_id res chain seq x y z
N MET A 1 -3.50 -12.15 43.51
CA MET A 1 -3.09 -11.80 42.14
C MET A 1 -2.85 -13.10 41.40
N PRO A 2 -3.73 -13.55 40.49
CA PRO A 2 -3.36 -14.69 39.64
C PRO A 2 -2.02 -14.36 39.00
N SER A 3 -1.06 -15.27 39.11
CA SER A 3 0.26 -15.08 38.53
C SER A 3 0.10 -14.86 37.03
N LEU A 4 0.77 -13.86 36.45
CA LEU A 4 0.72 -13.52 35.02
C LEU A 4 0.85 -14.76 34.11
N VAL A 5 1.63 -15.74 34.55
CA VAL A 5 1.84 -17.03 33.89
C VAL A 5 0.55 -17.83 33.71
N VAL A 6 -0.34 -17.85 34.72
CA VAL A 6 -1.61 -18.59 34.69
C VAL A 6 -2.59 -17.90 33.73
N THR A 7 -2.72 -16.58 33.80
CA THR A 7 -3.58 -15.83 32.85
C THR A 7 -3.08 -15.96 31.41
N PHE A 8 -1.77 -16.01 31.19
CA PHE A 8 -1.19 -16.25 29.87
C PHE A 8 -1.51 -17.66 29.35
N GLN A 9 -1.36 -18.69 30.20
CA GLN A 9 -1.70 -20.07 29.83
C GLN A 9 -3.19 -20.26 29.55
N GLU A 10 -4.06 -19.64 30.35
CA GLU A 10 -5.52 -19.72 30.19
C GLU A 10 -6.01 -19.03 28.91
N ARG A 11 -5.40 -17.89 28.53
CA ARG A 11 -5.82 -17.09 27.36
C ARG A 11 -5.02 -17.35 26.09
N PHE A 12 -4.05 -18.26 26.10
CA PHE A 12 -3.19 -18.51 24.95
C PHE A 12 -3.98 -18.77 23.65
N GLY A 13 -5.12 -19.48 23.75
CA GLY A 13 -6.04 -19.67 22.64
C GLY A 13 -6.58 -18.36 22.06
N ASP A 14 -7.05 -17.44 22.90
CA ASP A 14 -7.55 -16.12 22.48
C ASP A 14 -6.46 -15.31 21.77
N TRP A 15 -5.23 -15.33 22.29
CA TRP A 15 -4.08 -14.63 21.69
C TRP A 15 -3.74 -15.17 20.29
N THR A 16 -3.69 -16.49 20.14
CA THR A 16 -3.40 -17.09 18.82
C THR A 16 -4.49 -16.79 17.81
N LYS A 17 -5.76 -16.77 18.24
CA LYS A 17 -6.89 -16.39 17.39
C LYS A 17 -6.80 -14.92 16.96
N ALA A 18 -6.59 -14.02 17.91
CA ALA A 18 -6.45 -12.58 17.65
C ALA A 18 -5.26 -12.28 16.72
N LEU A 19 -4.12 -12.97 16.93
CA LEU A 19 -2.97 -12.87 16.03
C LEU A 19 -3.31 -13.33 14.60
N GLY A 20 -4.05 -14.43 14.47
CA GLY A 20 -4.52 -14.93 13.18
C GLY A 20 -5.44 -13.94 12.48
N GLU A 21 -6.42 -13.39 13.19
CA GLU A 21 -7.35 -12.37 12.66
C GLU A 21 -6.60 -11.10 12.22
N HIS A 22 -5.64 -10.63 13.04
CA HIS A 22 -4.82 -9.48 12.73
C HIS A 22 -3.94 -9.71 11.49
N LEU A 23 -3.29 -10.88 11.38
CA LEU A 23 -2.51 -11.23 10.20
C LEU A 23 -3.40 -11.34 8.95
N GLN A 24 -4.58 -11.95 9.08
CA GLN A 24 -5.51 -12.11 7.97
C GLN A 24 -5.97 -10.75 7.41
N ILE A 25 -6.48 -9.86 8.27
CA ILE A 25 -6.93 -8.53 7.80
C ILE A 25 -5.75 -7.73 7.24
N SER A 26 -4.59 -7.80 7.87
CA SER A 26 -3.40 -7.06 7.44
C SER A 26 -2.94 -7.48 6.05
N LEU A 27 -2.82 -8.79 5.84
CA LEU A 27 -2.32 -9.34 4.59
C LEU A 27 -3.32 -9.11 3.46
N LEU A 28 -4.62 -9.31 3.71
CA LEU A 28 -5.67 -9.06 2.73
C LEU A 28 -5.72 -7.58 2.33
N SER A 29 -5.69 -6.65 3.31
CA SER A 29 -5.63 -5.22 3.02
C SER A 29 -4.40 -4.85 2.19
N LEU A 30 -3.23 -5.38 2.52
CA LEU A 30 -2.01 -5.10 1.77
C LEU A 30 -2.09 -5.65 0.34
N MET A 31 -2.56 -6.89 0.16
CA MET A 31 -2.69 -7.49 -1.16
C MET A 31 -3.65 -6.70 -2.05
N ILE A 32 -4.80 -6.29 -1.52
CA ILE A 32 -5.76 -5.45 -2.26
C ILE A 32 -5.12 -4.10 -2.61
N ALA A 33 -4.44 -3.47 -1.66
CA ALA A 33 -3.75 -2.20 -1.90
C ALA A 33 -2.64 -2.31 -2.97
N LEU A 34 -1.91 -3.43 -3.03
CA LEU A 34 -0.91 -3.69 -4.07
C LEU A 34 -1.55 -3.90 -5.45
N LEU A 35 -2.61 -4.70 -5.51
CA LEU A 35 -3.34 -4.99 -6.74
C LEU A 35 -3.98 -3.74 -7.36
N ILE A 36 -4.30 -2.74 -6.54
CA ILE A 36 -4.85 -1.46 -7.01
C ILE A 36 -3.74 -0.43 -7.23
N GLY A 37 -2.88 -0.24 -6.22
CA GLY A 37 -1.91 0.86 -6.16
C GLY A 37 -0.80 0.75 -7.20
N ILE A 38 -0.24 -0.45 -7.43
CA ILE A 38 0.85 -0.63 -8.40
C ILE A 38 0.35 -0.40 -9.84
N PRO A 39 -0.74 -1.05 -10.31
CA PRO A 39 -1.24 -0.81 -11.66
C PRO A 39 -1.68 0.65 -11.86
N LEU A 40 -2.36 1.24 -10.88
CA LEU A 40 -2.78 2.63 -10.96
C LEU A 40 -1.58 3.58 -11.08
N ALA A 41 -0.55 3.38 -10.28
CA ALA A 41 0.69 4.15 -10.35
C ALA A 41 1.40 4.00 -11.71
N ALA A 42 1.49 2.77 -12.24
CA ALA A 42 2.11 2.50 -13.53
C ALA A 42 1.35 3.12 -14.72
N LEU A 43 0.03 3.29 -14.60
CA LEU A 43 -0.76 4.02 -15.59
C LEU A 43 -0.53 5.54 -15.49
N LEU A 44 -0.46 6.08 -14.27
CA LEU A 44 -0.35 7.52 -14.02
C LEU A 44 1.09 8.05 -14.22
N SER A 45 2.10 7.20 -14.08
CA SER A 45 3.52 7.54 -14.33
C SER A 45 3.81 7.89 -15.79
N GLN A 46 2.93 7.51 -16.72
CA GLN A 46 3.11 7.80 -18.15
C GLN A 46 2.97 9.28 -18.51
N SER A 47 2.43 10.10 -17.61
CA SER A 47 2.27 11.53 -17.81
C SER A 47 2.81 12.29 -16.60
N LYS A 48 3.76 13.19 -16.86
CA LYS A 48 4.38 14.03 -15.83
C LYS A 48 3.33 14.83 -15.05
N ARG A 49 2.33 15.40 -15.74
CA ARG A 49 1.25 16.16 -15.11
C ARG A 49 0.41 15.29 -14.16
N TRP A 50 0.05 14.08 -14.56
CA TRP A 50 -0.73 13.18 -13.71
C TRP A 50 0.08 12.65 -12.53
N SER A 51 1.38 12.38 -12.75
CA SER A 51 2.31 12.03 -11.68
C SER A 51 2.38 13.11 -10.61
N ASP A 52 2.63 14.36 -11.00
CA ASP A 52 2.79 15.48 -10.06
C ASP A 52 1.50 15.73 -9.25
N VAL A 53 0.34 15.66 -9.92
CA VAL A 53 -0.97 15.79 -9.25
C VAL A 53 -1.20 14.66 -8.26
N MET A 54 -0.89 13.41 -8.63
CA MET A 54 -1.06 12.27 -7.73
C MET A 54 -0.10 12.29 -6.54
N LEU A 55 1.13 12.76 -6.73
CA LEU A 55 2.08 12.93 -5.65
C LEU A 55 1.60 13.98 -4.64
N GLN A 56 0.97 15.06 -5.10
CA GLN A 56 0.34 16.04 -4.21
C GLN A 56 -0.86 15.46 -3.47
N ILE A 57 -1.76 14.77 -4.18
CA ILE A 57 -2.94 14.12 -3.59
C ILE A 57 -2.51 13.11 -2.52
N THR A 58 -1.59 12.20 -2.85
CA THR A 58 -1.07 11.20 -1.89
C THR A 58 -0.43 11.85 -0.66
N GLY A 59 0.25 12.98 -0.82
CA GLY A 59 0.81 13.74 0.30
C GLY A 59 -0.28 14.30 1.23
N VAL A 60 -1.34 14.90 0.68
CA VAL A 60 -2.46 15.44 1.46
C VAL A 60 -3.24 14.34 2.17
N PHE A 61 -3.55 13.24 1.48
CA PHE A 61 -4.31 12.16 2.10
C PHE A 61 -3.54 11.44 3.22
N GLN A 62 -2.20 11.39 3.15
CA GLN A 62 -1.39 10.80 4.21
C GLN A 62 -1.42 11.59 5.53
N THR A 63 -1.78 12.88 5.49
CA THR A 63 -1.96 13.67 6.72
C THR A 63 -3.27 13.33 7.44
N ILE A 64 -4.19 12.62 6.79
CA ILE A 64 -5.46 12.19 7.38
C ILE A 64 -5.19 10.94 8.23
N PRO A 65 -5.51 10.95 9.53
CA PRO A 65 -5.38 9.77 10.37
C PRO A 65 -6.29 8.63 9.89
N SER A 66 -5.79 7.40 9.86
CA SER A 66 -6.59 6.22 9.48
C SER A 66 -7.81 6.00 10.38
N LEU A 67 -7.72 6.38 11.66
CA LEU A 67 -8.86 6.32 12.59
C LEU A 67 -10.01 7.26 12.16
N ALA A 68 -9.70 8.39 11.54
CA ALA A 68 -10.71 9.29 10.98
C ALA A 68 -11.42 8.67 9.77
N LEU A 69 -10.68 7.95 8.91
CA LEU A 69 -11.26 7.18 7.80
C LEU A 69 -12.18 6.08 8.33
N LEU A 70 -11.78 5.38 9.39
CA LEU A 70 -12.60 4.35 10.03
C LEU A 70 -13.91 4.96 10.57
N GLY A 71 -13.83 6.09 11.28
CA GLY A 71 -15.00 6.82 11.77
C GLY A 71 -15.95 7.27 10.65
N LEU A 72 -15.42 7.61 9.48
CA LEU A 72 -16.20 7.96 8.29
C LEU A 72 -16.95 6.75 7.70
N PHE A 73 -16.33 5.57 7.71
CA PHE A 73 -16.91 4.37 7.09
C PHE A 73 -17.90 3.63 7.99
N ILE A 74 -17.81 3.75 9.32
CA ILE A 74 -18.74 3.08 10.24
C ILE A 74 -20.22 3.41 9.93
N PRO A 75 -20.63 4.68 9.76
CA PRO A 75 -22.03 4.99 9.43
C PRO A 75 -22.51 4.40 8.10
N LEU A 76 -21.59 4.15 7.16
CA LEU A 76 -21.91 3.68 5.82
C LEU A 76 -21.91 2.15 5.70
N MET A 77 -21.03 1.47 6.45
CA MET A 77 -20.74 0.04 6.32
C MET A 77 -21.05 -0.76 7.59
N GLY A 78 -21.45 -0.09 8.68
CA GLY A 78 -21.62 -0.70 10.00
C GLY A 78 -20.29 -0.84 10.77
N ILE A 79 -20.31 -1.60 11.86
CA ILE A 79 -19.13 -1.91 12.68
C ILE A 79 -18.59 -3.28 12.29
N GLY A 80 -17.27 -3.43 12.19
CA GLY A 80 -16.61 -4.72 12.01
C GLY A 80 -15.40 -4.66 11.08
N THR A 81 -15.03 -5.82 10.53
CA THR A 81 -13.85 -6.01 9.68
C THR A 81 -13.94 -5.23 8.37
N LEU A 82 -15.13 -5.09 7.77
CA LEU A 82 -15.31 -4.45 6.48
C LEU A 82 -14.89 -2.96 6.44
N PRO A 83 -15.40 -2.07 7.32
CA PRO A 83 -14.95 -0.67 7.35
C PRO A 83 -13.46 -0.54 7.70
N ALA A 84 -12.95 -1.38 8.61
CA ALA A 84 -11.54 -1.39 8.98
C ALA A 84 -10.66 -1.76 7.79
N MET A 85 -10.96 -2.87 7.12
CA MET A 85 -10.24 -3.33 5.92
C MET A 85 -10.27 -2.28 4.81
N THR A 86 -11.42 -1.62 4.60
CA THR A 86 -11.58 -0.55 3.60
C THR A 86 -10.69 0.65 3.91
N ALA A 87 -10.71 1.13 5.16
CA ALA A 87 -9.86 2.24 5.60
C ALA A 87 -8.37 1.90 5.45
N LEU A 88 -7.97 0.69 5.85
CA LEU A 88 -6.59 0.19 5.74
C LEU A 88 -6.13 0.10 4.29
N VAL A 89 -6.97 -0.43 3.38
CA VAL A 89 -6.66 -0.51 1.94
C VAL A 89 -6.43 0.89 1.37
N ILE A 90 -7.36 1.82 1.60
CA ILE A 90 -7.25 3.18 1.07
C ILE A 90 -5.98 3.86 1.58
N TYR A 91 -5.71 3.75 2.88
CA TYR A 91 -4.54 4.37 3.49
C TYR A 91 -3.23 3.75 2.97
N ALA A 92 -3.20 2.43 2.80
CA ALA A 92 -2.04 1.70 2.29
C ALA A 92 -1.77 1.93 0.80
N ILE A 93 -2.75 2.37 0.01
CA ILE A 93 -2.55 2.70 -1.42
C ILE A 93 -1.61 3.89 -1.57
N PHE A 94 -1.68 4.91 -0.71
CA PHE A 94 -0.94 6.16 -0.94
C PHE A 94 0.58 6.00 -0.97
N PRO A 95 1.24 5.29 -0.03
CA PRO A 95 2.68 5.07 -0.08
C PRO A 95 3.11 4.15 -1.21
N ILE A 96 2.31 3.12 -1.53
CA ILE A 96 2.55 2.23 -2.67
C ILE A 96 2.54 3.05 -3.96
N LEU A 97 1.51 3.89 -4.13
CA LEU A 97 1.33 4.72 -5.30
C LEU A 97 2.44 5.76 -5.43
N GLN A 98 2.75 6.48 -4.34
CA GLN A 98 3.82 7.47 -4.28
C GLN A 98 5.17 6.85 -4.65
N ASN A 99 5.57 5.76 -4.00
CA ASN A 99 6.86 5.13 -4.26
C ASN A 99 6.93 4.50 -5.66
N THR A 100 5.83 3.97 -6.18
CA THR A 100 5.80 3.41 -7.55
C THR A 100 5.96 4.52 -8.58
N ILE A 101 5.27 5.66 -8.43
CA ILE A 101 5.44 6.82 -9.31
C ILE A 101 6.86 7.38 -9.20
N THR A 102 7.37 7.57 -7.98
CA THR A 102 8.73 8.07 -7.74
C THR A 102 9.79 7.13 -8.33
N GLY A 103 9.61 5.82 -8.18
CA GLY A 103 10.52 4.81 -8.74
C GLY A 103 10.54 4.83 -10.27
N LEU A 104 9.37 4.91 -10.91
CA LEU A 104 9.27 4.95 -12.37
C LEU A 104 9.76 6.29 -12.95
N ASN A 105 9.45 7.41 -12.31
CA ASN A 105 9.89 8.74 -12.76
C ASN A 105 11.38 9.01 -12.47
N GLY A 106 11.99 8.23 -11.57
CA GLY A 106 13.43 8.31 -11.24
C GLY A 106 14.33 7.58 -12.24
N ILE A 107 13.75 6.90 -13.24
CA ILE A 107 14.52 6.19 -14.27
C ILE A 107 15.19 7.20 -15.20
N ASP A 108 16.45 6.94 -15.54
CA ASP A 108 17.22 7.77 -16.47
C ASP A 108 16.49 7.89 -17.83
N PRO A 109 16.19 9.12 -18.30
CA PRO A 109 15.55 9.35 -19.59
C PRO A 109 16.30 8.70 -20.77
N SER A 110 17.62 8.54 -20.69
CA SER A 110 18.42 7.89 -21.74
C SER A 110 18.07 6.41 -21.93
N LEU A 111 17.71 5.69 -20.86
CA LEU A 111 17.24 4.30 -20.95
C LEU A 111 15.87 4.21 -21.63
N VAL A 112 15.01 5.18 -21.33
CA VAL A 112 13.68 5.35 -21.92
C VAL A 112 13.78 5.66 -23.41
N GLU A 113 14.68 6.57 -23.80
CA GLU A 113 14.97 6.91 -25.19
C GLU A 113 15.60 5.73 -25.94
N ALA A 114 16.55 5.02 -25.33
CA ALA A 114 17.14 3.82 -25.90
C ALA A 114 16.09 2.74 -26.18
N GLY A 115 15.25 2.41 -25.20
CA GLY A 115 14.16 1.44 -25.40
C GLY A 115 13.21 1.86 -26.53
N THR A 116 12.91 3.15 -26.64
CA THR A 116 12.09 3.69 -27.74
C THR A 116 12.81 3.59 -29.09
N ALA A 117 14.12 3.84 -29.14
CA ALA A 117 14.95 3.69 -30.34
C ALA A 117 15.06 2.23 -30.80
N PHE A 118 15.01 1.27 -29.87
CA PHE A 118 14.89 -0.16 -30.16
C PHE A 118 13.47 -0.61 -30.54
N GLY A 119 12.52 0.32 -30.66
CA GLY A 119 11.14 0.04 -31.09
C GLY A 119 10.23 -0.51 -29.99
N MET A 120 10.64 -0.48 -28.71
CA MET A 120 9.82 -0.95 -27.62
C MET A 120 8.63 -0.02 -27.38
N THR A 121 7.44 -0.62 -27.26
CA THR A 121 6.25 0.05 -26.75
C THR A 121 6.40 0.39 -25.28
N LYS A 122 5.56 1.31 -24.77
CA LYS A 122 5.54 1.68 -23.34
C LYS A 122 5.33 0.46 -22.43
N TRP A 123 4.46 -0.46 -22.82
CA TRP A 123 4.17 -1.68 -22.04
C TRP A 123 5.36 -2.64 -22.03
N GLU A 124 6.07 -2.77 -23.15
CA GLU A 124 7.28 -3.59 -23.22
C GLU A 124 8.39 -3.00 -22.36
N ARG A 125 8.64 -1.69 -22.44
CA ARG A 125 9.60 -1.00 -21.56
C ARG A 125 9.25 -1.18 -20.09
N LEU A 126 7.97 -0.95 -19.75
CA LEU A 126 7.47 -1.05 -18.38
C LEU A 126 7.78 -2.41 -17.77
N LYS A 127 7.44 -3.50 -18.48
CA LYS A 127 7.66 -4.87 -18.01
C LYS A 127 9.12 -5.30 -18.07
N THR A 128 9.87 -4.84 -19.09
CA THR A 128 11.22 -5.34 -19.38
C THR A 128 12.26 -4.76 -18.45
N PHE A 129 12.24 -3.43 -18.24
CA PHE A 129 13.27 -2.79 -17.41
C PHE A 129 12.75 -1.74 -16.43
N GLU A 130 11.66 -1.04 -16.72
CA GLU A 130 11.25 0.06 -15.83
C GLU A 130 10.77 -0.46 -14.46
N ILE A 131 9.92 -1.50 -14.44
CA ILE A 131 9.49 -2.13 -13.18
C ILE A 131 10.67 -2.76 -12.43
N PRO A 132 11.55 -3.58 -13.07
CA PRO A 132 12.75 -4.09 -12.40
C PRO A 132 13.65 -3.01 -11.79
N ILE A 133 13.89 -1.91 -12.51
CA ILE A 133 14.72 -0.80 -12.02
C ILE A 133 14.03 -0.05 -10.87
N ALA A 134 12.71 0.18 -10.97
CA ALA A 134 11.92 0.85 -9.94
C ALA A 134 11.63 -0.03 -8.71
N MET A 135 11.84 -1.35 -8.80
CA MET A 135 11.45 -2.33 -7.77
C MET A 135 11.95 -2.00 -6.36
N PRO A 136 13.20 -1.55 -6.13
CA PRO A 136 13.65 -1.21 -4.79
C PRO A 136 12.82 -0.10 -4.14
N VAL A 137 12.43 0.90 -4.94
CA VAL A 137 11.58 2.01 -4.48
C VAL A 137 10.15 1.53 -4.25
N ILE A 138 9.59 0.75 -5.19
CA ILE A 138 8.26 0.13 -5.02
C ILE A 138 8.20 -0.66 -3.71
N MET A 139 9.22 -1.48 -3.42
CA MET A 139 9.30 -2.27 -2.18
C MET A 139 9.41 -1.41 -0.93
N SER A 140 10.03 -0.23 -1.00
CA SER A 140 10.01 0.75 0.10
C SER A 140 8.58 1.21 0.41
N GLY A 141 7.77 1.45 -0.64
CA GLY A 141 6.34 1.75 -0.52
C GLY A 141 5.56 0.60 0.10
N VAL A 142 5.76 -0.63 -0.40
CA VAL A 142 5.13 -1.84 0.15
C VAL A 142 5.44 -2.02 1.63
N ARG A 143 6.72 -1.89 2.01
CA ARG A 143 7.16 -1.97 3.41
C ARG A 143 6.49 -0.92 4.28
N THR A 144 6.45 0.33 3.81
CA THR A 144 5.84 1.44 4.55
C THR A 144 4.35 1.19 4.78
N SER A 145 3.64 0.78 3.74
CA SER A 145 2.22 0.40 3.84
C SER A 145 1.99 -0.78 4.77
N ALA A 146 2.84 -1.81 4.72
CA ALA A 146 2.74 -2.96 5.63
C ALA A 146 2.90 -2.55 7.11
N VAL A 147 3.90 -1.70 7.41
CA VAL A 147 4.11 -1.18 8.77
C VAL A 147 2.90 -0.36 9.24
N MET A 148 2.33 0.47 8.38
CA MET A 148 1.14 1.25 8.73
C MET A 148 -0.09 0.38 8.95
N ILE A 149 -0.31 -0.64 8.12
CA ILE A 149 -1.42 -1.57 8.32
C ILE A 149 -1.25 -2.26 9.68
N ILE A 150 -0.11 -2.92 9.92
CA ILE A 150 0.14 -3.66 11.16
C ILE A 150 0.03 -2.74 12.39
N GLY A 151 0.57 -1.51 12.29
CA GLY A 151 0.54 -0.55 13.38
C GLY A 151 -0.83 0.07 13.66
N THR A 152 -1.81 -0.09 12.78
CA THR A 152 -3.11 0.60 12.90
C THR A 152 -4.35 -0.27 12.78
N VAL A 153 -4.20 -1.57 12.53
CA VAL A 153 -5.32 -2.51 12.63
C VAL A 153 -5.85 -2.49 14.07
N PRO A 154 -7.15 -2.21 14.26
CA PRO A 154 -7.79 -2.13 15.58
C PRO A 154 -8.05 -3.50 16.22
#